data_AF-A0A966IVE8-F1
#
_entry.id   AF-A0A966IVE8-F1
#
_cell.length_a   1.000
_cell.length_b   1.000
_cell.length_c   1.000
_cell.angle_alpha   90.00
_cell.angle_beta   90.00
_cell.angle_gamma   90.00
#
_symmetry.space_group_name_H-M   'P 1'
#
loop_
_entity.id
_entity.type
_entity.pdbx_description
1 polymer ?
#
loop_
_entity_poly.entity_id
_entity_poly.type
_entity_poly.pdbx_seq_one_letter_code
_entity_poly.pdbx_strand_id
1 'polypeptide(L)' 'SDRVVGVHMMGPDCGEIMQGIGIAVKMGATKADFDATIGIHPTAAEEFVTMRTARQDG' A
#
# COMPACT_ATOMS: atom_id res chain seq x y z
N SER A 1 -16.67 0.64 3.09
CA SER A 1 -15.95 1.53 2.16
C SER A 1 -14.58 1.00 1.78
N ASP A 2 -13.98 0.10 2.58
CA ASP A 2 -12.64 -0.48 2.35
C ASP A 2 -11.56 0.58 2.07
N ARG A 3 -11.77 1.77 2.67
CA ARG A 3 -10.84 2.88 2.60
C ARG A 3 -9.59 2.50 3.38
N VAL A 4 -8.43 2.74 2.77
CA VAL A 4 -7.15 2.61 3.46
C VAL A 4 -7.03 3.74 4.48
N VAL A 5 -7.01 3.36 5.76
CA VAL A 5 -6.94 4.30 6.89
C VAL A 5 -5.53 4.43 7.46
N GLY A 6 -4.63 3.54 7.08
CA GLY A 6 -3.22 3.57 7.49
C GLY A 6 -2.40 2.62 6.62
N VAL A 7 -1.13 2.96 6.43
CA VAL A 7 -0.15 2.13 5.71
C VAL A 7 1.16 2.18 6.48
N HIS A 8 1.77 1.01 6.69
CA HIS A 8 2.95 0.84 7.53
C HIS A 8 4.01 0.10 6.72
N MET A 9 5.25 0.60 6.76
CA MET A 9 6.39 -0.03 6.09
C MET A 9 7.59 -0.04 7.03
N MET A 10 8.36 -1.13 7.00
CA MET A 10 9.68 -1.24 7.62
C MET A 10 10.66 -1.76 6.56
N GLY A 11 11.78 -1.08 6.37
CA GLY A 11 12.79 -1.46 5.39
C GLY A 11 13.57 -0.27 4.85
N PRO A 12 14.44 -0.51 3.86
CA PRO A 12 15.09 0.53 3.08
C PRO A 12 14.06 1.41 2.36
N ASP A 13 14.40 2.67 2.13
CA ASP A 13 13.64 3.63 1.32
C ASP A 13 12.17 3.85 1.75
N CYS A 14 11.83 3.51 3.00
CA CYS A 14 10.48 3.70 3.54
C CYS A 14 10.01 5.15 3.42
N GLY A 15 10.89 6.13 3.60
CA GLY A 15 10.51 7.55 3.54
C GLY A 15 9.99 7.93 2.16
N GLU A 16 10.73 7.51 1.13
CA GLU A 16 10.48 7.77 -0.28
C GLU A 16 9.20 7.05 -0.75
N ILE A 17 9.05 5.77 -0.41
CA ILE A 17 7.87 4.98 -0.78
C ILE A 17 6.61 5.49 -0.08
N MET A 18 6.71 5.74 1.23
CA MET A 18 5.56 6.21 2.02
C MET A 18 5.14 7.64 1.68
N GLN A 19 6.04 8.48 1.16
CA GLN A 19 5.68 9.82 0.68
C GLN A 19 4.66 9.74 -0.47
N GLY A 20 4.87 8.85 -1.44
CA GLY A 20 3.93 8.63 -2.54
C GLY A 20 2.60 8.02 -2.05
N ILE A 21 2.67 6.99 -1.20
CA ILE A 21 1.48 6.33 -0.64
C ILE A 21 0.64 7.31 0.19
N GLY A 22 1.27 8.23 0.92
CA GLY A 22 0.58 9.25 1.71
C GLY A 22 -0.37 10.11 0.87
N ILE A 23 -0.03 10.38 -0.39
CA ILE A 23 -0.91 11.10 -1.33
C ILE A 23 -2.17 10.25 -1.62
N ALA A 24 -2.01 8.95 -1.91
CA ALA A 24 -3.14 8.06 -2.19
C ALA A 24 -4.10 7.96 -0.99
N VAL A 25 -3.55 7.83 0.23
CA VAL A 25 -4.35 7.82 1.47
C VAL A 25 -5.11 9.14 1.68
N LYS A 26 -4.45 10.28 1.40
CA LYS A 26 -5.08 11.60 1.47
C LYS A 26 -6.22 11.76 0.48
N MET A 27 -6.09 11.19 -0.71
CA MET A 27 -7.14 11.14 -1.75
C MET A 27 -8.28 10.17 -1.44
N GLY A 28 -8.16 9.38 -0.37
CA GLY A 28 -9.20 8.45 0.06
C GLY A 28 -9.16 7.11 -0.66
N ALA A 29 -7.99 6.68 -1.12
CA ALA A 29 -7.80 5.38 -1.76
C ALA A 29 -8.38 4.22 -0.93
N THR A 30 -8.92 3.25 -1.65
CA THR A 30 -9.50 1.99 -1.16
C THR A 30 -8.57 0.83 -1.47
N LYS A 31 -8.78 -0.33 -0.83
CA LYS A 31 -7.99 -1.54 -1.14
C LYS A 31 -8.08 -1.92 -2.63
N ALA A 32 -9.25 -1.71 -3.25
CA ALA A 32 -9.47 -1.96 -4.67
C ALA A 32 -8.58 -1.09 -5.57
N ASP A 33 -8.28 0.15 -5.17
CA ASP A 33 -7.36 1.02 -5.93
C ASP A 33 -5.93 0.47 -5.91
N PHE A 34 -5.50 -0.09 -4.77
CA PHE A 34 -4.20 -0.76 -4.66
C PHE A 34 -4.16 -2.05 -5.49
N ASP A 35 -5.22 -2.86 -5.45
CA ASP A 35 -5.31 -4.10 -6.24
C ASP A 35 -5.37 -3.88 -7.75
N ALA A 36 -5.94 -2.75 -8.18
CA ALA A 36 -6.00 -2.36 -9.59
C ALA A 36 -4.67 -1.78 -10.10
N THR A 37 -3.74 -1.41 -9.21
CA THR A 37 -2.47 -0.79 -9.58
C THR A 37 -1.43 -1.84 -9.96
N ILE A 38 -0.77 -1.67 -11.10
CA ILE A 38 0.30 -2.57 -11.54
C ILE A 38 1.58 -2.27 -10.78
N GLY A 39 2.16 -3.29 -10.14
CA GLY A 39 3.46 -3.20 -9.48
C GLY A 39 4.60 -3.01 -10.48
N ILE A 40 5.61 -2.23 -10.06
CA ILE A 40 6.87 -2.11 -10.79
C ILE A 40 7.84 -3.13 -10.20
N HIS A 41 8.31 -4.06 -11.03
CA HIS A 41 9.18 -5.16 -10.60
C HIS A 41 10.65 -4.92 -11.03
N PRO A 42 11.67 -5.18 -10.17
CA PRO A 42 11.58 -5.59 -8.76
C PRO A 42 11.67 -4.38 -7.80
N THR A 43 10.67 -4.17 -6.94
CA THR A 43 10.69 -3.08 -5.95
C THR A 43 10.03 -3.45 -4.62
N ALA A 44 10.51 -2.90 -3.51
CA ALA A 44 9.84 -3.06 -2.21
C ALA A 44 8.41 -2.47 -2.19
N ALA A 45 8.16 -1.46 -3.03
CA ALA A 45 6.86 -0.82 -3.15
C ALA A 45 5.79 -1.72 -3.80
N GLU A 46 6.19 -2.69 -4.64
CA GLU A 46 5.25 -3.55 -5.37
C GLU A 46 4.41 -4.44 -4.43
N GLU A 47 4.91 -4.73 -3.23
CA GLU A 47 4.19 -5.50 -2.21
C GLU A 47 2.87 -4.83 -1.77
N PHE A 48 2.79 -3.49 -1.80
CA PHE A 48 1.55 -2.77 -1.43
C PHE A 48 0.41 -2.99 -2.42
N VAL A 49 0.74 -3.31 -3.67
CA VAL A 49 -0.25 -3.51 -4.75
C VAL A 49 -0.48 -5.00 -5.06
N THR A 50 0.17 -5.90 -4.33
CA THR A 50 0.00 -7.36 -4.44
C THR A 50 -0.48 -8.03 -3.15
N MET A 51 -0.64 -7.28 -2.05
CA MET A 51 -1.17 -7.75 -0.77
C MET A 51 -2.58 -8.38 -0.89
N ARG A 52 -2.71 -9.68 -0.55
CA ARG A 52 -3.98 -10.44 -0.65
C ARG A 52 -4.48 -11.04 0.67
N THR A 53 -3.58 -11.27 1.62
CA THR A 53 -3.91 -11.98 2.86
C THR A 53 -4.18 -10.97 3.96
N ALA A 54 -5.42 -10.90 4.42
CA ALA A 54 -5.75 -10.17 5.64
C ALA A 54 -5.12 -10.87 6.85
N ARG A 55 -4.66 -10.07 7.82
CA ARG A 55 -4.27 -10.60 9.14
C ARG A 55 -5.50 -11.31 9.74
N GLN A 56 -5.32 -12.55 10.20
CA GLN A 56 -6.34 -13.21 11.02
C GLN A 56 -6.30 -12.58 12.41
N ASP A 57 -7.45 -12.10 12.86
CA ASP A 57 -7.60 -11.70 14.25
C ASP A 57 -7.61 -12.96 15.13
N GLY A 58 -6.92 -12.88 16.27
CA GLY A 58 -6.83 -13.96 17.24
C GLY A 58 -8.02 -13.99 18.17
#